data_AF-A0A2V9P162-F1
#
_entry.id   AF-A0A2V9P162-F1
#
_cell.length_a   1.000
_cell.length_b   1.000
_cell.length_c   1.000
_cell.angle_alpha   90.00
_cell.angle_beta   90.00
_cell.angle_gamma   90.00
#
_symmetry.space_group_name_H-M   'P 1'
#
loop_
_entity.id
_entity.type
_entity.pdbx_description
1 polymer ?
#
loop_
_entity_poly.entity_id
_entity_poly.type
_entity_poly.pdbx_seq_one_letter_code
_entity_poly.pdbx_strand_id
1 'polypeptide(L)'
;MTPIFLGTFIAALLLSFIFTKLVRDVAIARGLVAAPAQPRHLHIQALPRLGGLAIVFSFLIATGCALLVTRLMRPELSPSLRPLLTILPPAILIFLLGVYDDIRGVGPYWKFLVQAIAGAMLFAGGLRILDLPVLFGAHQFSWSTGLPLTILWVMAITNAFNLIDGLDGLAAGSALFSTLVVFVVALLGHLPLISLITLALAGAVLGFLRYNFNPATIFLGDCGSLFIGFMLSALALYGAQKAPTIIAVAIPVVSFGLPILETSLSVLRRFISGRPVFTADREHIHHKLLQRGMSHRQVVIVLYGVSAVFALLSLFLLWPTGSTLGLVLAVLGTGVWIGVQHLGYLEFGEIRRVAQRTIEQRQVFVNNLAIRRATEELKVAEDFAQVGRILTAAFDSNDFDSFELHSEATTRGFHLVDEEDVPRMRWQKPGSFASQGFGSAWSMTLPLVTSGRQLYGNLIIFRRYANRDLQLDINLLTSAFATTLAEALHRTTMQNVEFIPATQDPALLPAQAV
;
A
#
# COMPACT_ATOMS: atom_id res chain seq x y z
N MET A 1 -42.63 -2.68 9.16
CA MET A 1 -41.36 -2.11 9.68
C MET A 1 -40.88 -0.89 8.91
N THR A 2 -40.98 -0.86 7.58
CA THR A 2 -40.64 0.29 6.73
C THR A 2 -41.13 1.66 7.21
N PRO A 3 -42.40 1.88 7.61
CA PRO A 3 -42.84 3.19 8.10
C PRO A 3 -42.20 3.59 9.44
N ILE A 4 -41.92 2.61 10.31
CA ILE A 4 -41.24 2.84 11.59
C ILE A 4 -39.78 3.23 11.33
N PHE A 5 -39.11 2.54 10.41
CA PHE A 5 -37.75 2.85 9.99
C PHE A 5 -37.62 4.25 9.41
N LEU A 6 -38.47 4.60 8.43
CA LEU A 6 -38.48 5.92 7.83
C LEU A 6 -38.83 7.00 8.86
N GLY A 7 -39.84 6.77 9.70
CA GLY A 7 -40.22 7.67 10.78
C GLY A 7 -39.08 7.90 11.79
N THR A 8 -38.35 6.85 12.15
CA THR A 8 -37.18 6.93 13.06
C THR A 8 -36.07 7.78 12.46
N PHE A 9 -35.74 7.55 11.19
CA PHE A 9 -34.72 8.31 10.48
C PHE A 9 -35.09 9.81 10.39
N ILE A 10 -36.32 10.11 9.95
CA ILE A 10 -36.80 11.50 9.82
C ILE A 10 -36.85 12.18 11.19
N ALA A 11 -37.36 11.50 12.22
CA ALA A 11 -37.42 12.03 13.58
C ALA A 11 -36.02 12.37 14.10
N ALA A 12 -35.05 11.45 13.97
CA ALA A 12 -33.68 11.69 14.39
C ALA A 12 -33.02 12.85 13.63
N LEU A 13 -33.29 12.96 12.32
CA LEU A 13 -32.80 14.05 11.48
C LEU A 13 -33.34 15.40 11.93
N LEU A 14 -34.66 15.52 12.10
CA LEU A 14 -35.31 16.76 12.52
C LEU A 14 -34.89 17.16 13.94
N LEU A 15 -34.87 16.20 14.87
CA LEU A 15 -34.39 16.44 16.24
C LEU A 15 -32.94 16.94 16.23
N SER A 16 -32.06 16.31 15.44
CA SER A 16 -30.66 16.71 15.37
C SER A 16 -30.50 18.07 14.72
N PHE A 17 -31.26 18.38 13.68
CA PHE A 17 -31.27 19.72 13.08
C PHE A 17 -31.68 20.81 14.08
N ILE A 18 -32.69 20.54 14.92
CA ILE A 18 -33.16 21.47 15.95
C ILE A 18 -32.16 21.57 17.12
N PHE A 19 -31.73 20.43 17.66
CA PHE A 19 -30.80 20.40 18.78
C PHE A 19 -29.42 20.94 18.43
N THR A 20 -28.94 20.74 17.20
CA THR A 20 -27.65 21.30 16.77
C THR A 20 -27.69 22.82 16.83
N LYS A 21 -28.78 23.44 16.36
CA LYS A 21 -28.99 24.89 16.49
C LYS A 21 -29.01 25.32 17.97
N LEU A 22 -29.80 24.64 18.80
CA LEU A 22 -29.93 24.97 20.22
C LEU A 22 -28.58 24.85 20.96
N VAL A 23 -27.88 23.73 20.78
CA VAL A 23 -26.58 23.48 21.42
C VAL A 23 -25.55 24.50 20.97
N ARG A 24 -25.51 24.84 19.67
CA ARG A 24 -24.63 25.88 19.15
C ARG A 24 -24.91 27.22 19.82
N ASP A 25 -26.17 27.66 19.83
CA ASP A 25 -26.54 28.97 20.34
C ASP A 25 -26.27 29.07 21.86
N VAL A 26 -26.54 28.01 22.62
CA VAL A 26 -26.20 27.91 24.06
C VAL A 26 -24.69 27.91 24.30
N ALA A 27 -23.93 27.17 23.50
CA ALA A 27 -22.47 27.09 23.66
C ALA A 27 -21.82 28.44 23.35
N ILE A 28 -22.28 29.15 22.32
CA ILE A 28 -21.84 30.53 22.01
C ILE A 28 -22.20 31.46 23.17
N ALA A 29 -23.44 31.42 23.67
CA ALA A 29 -23.88 32.28 24.77
C ALA A 29 -23.10 32.05 26.08
N ARG A 30 -22.62 30.83 26.32
CA ARG A 30 -21.82 30.45 27.50
C ARG A 30 -20.32 30.57 27.29
N GLY A 31 -19.86 31.01 26.12
CA GLY A 31 -18.43 31.08 25.80
C GLY A 31 -17.72 29.73 25.72
N LEU A 32 -18.46 28.62 25.54
CA LEU A 32 -17.93 27.27 25.35
C LEU A 32 -17.45 27.08 23.90
N VAL A 33 -16.54 27.95 23.47
CA VAL A 33 -15.98 27.99 22.13
C VAL A 33 -14.50 27.66 22.16
N ALA A 34 -14.04 26.90 21.18
CA ALA A 34 -12.62 26.64 21.05
C ALA A 34 -11.92 27.89 20.47
N ALA A 35 -10.99 28.47 21.23
CA ALA A 35 -10.18 29.58 20.75
C ALA A 35 -9.45 29.19 19.44
N PRO A 36 -9.32 30.11 18.47
CA PRO A 36 -8.51 29.85 17.29
C PRO A 36 -7.06 29.67 17.74
N ALA A 37 -6.59 28.43 17.72
CA ALA A 37 -5.19 28.14 17.96
C ALA A 37 -4.40 28.73 16.78
N GLN A 38 -3.64 29.81 17.00
CA GLN A 38 -2.62 30.35 16.07
C GLN A 38 -3.10 31.02 14.75
N PRO A 39 -2.36 32.04 14.26
CA PRO A 39 -2.70 32.86 13.08
C PRO A 39 -2.62 32.14 11.71
N ARG A 40 -2.59 30.79 11.70
CA ARG A 40 -2.57 29.95 10.48
C ARG A 40 -3.53 28.75 10.53
N HIS A 41 -4.42 28.68 11.51
CA HIS A 41 -5.50 27.69 11.49
C HIS A 41 -6.66 28.15 10.60
N LEU A 42 -7.30 27.18 9.95
CA LEU A 42 -8.24 27.31 8.83
C LEU A 42 -9.58 27.98 9.21
N HIS A 43 -9.82 28.18 10.51
CA HIS A 43 -11.00 28.82 11.06
C HIS A 43 -10.62 30.14 11.74
N ILE A 44 -11.14 31.24 11.19
CA ILE A 44 -10.91 32.61 11.67
C ILE A 44 -11.75 32.92 12.93
N GLN A 45 -12.75 32.09 13.25
CA GLN A 45 -13.70 32.30 14.34
C GLN A 45 -13.69 31.14 15.34
N ALA A 46 -13.85 31.44 16.63
CA ALA A 46 -13.98 30.45 17.68
C ALA A 46 -15.32 29.70 17.52
N LEU A 47 -15.26 28.38 17.29
CA LEU A 47 -16.45 27.54 17.07
C LEU A 47 -16.69 26.59 18.26
N PRO A 48 -17.95 26.32 18.65
CA PRO A 48 -18.26 25.33 19.67
C PRO A 48 -17.87 23.91 19.27
N ARG A 49 -17.42 23.08 20.23
CA ARG A 49 -17.05 21.66 20.02
C ARG A 49 -18.04 20.66 20.63
N LEU A 50 -19.31 21.04 20.78
CA LEU A 50 -20.31 20.23 21.48
C LEU A 50 -21.36 19.61 20.54
N GLY A 51 -21.05 19.47 19.25
CA GLY A 51 -21.96 18.93 18.24
C GLY A 51 -22.47 17.53 18.55
N GLY A 52 -21.63 16.69 19.16
CA GLY A 52 -21.99 15.35 19.60
C GLY A 52 -23.17 15.29 20.56
N LEU A 53 -23.40 16.32 21.40
CA LEU A 53 -24.59 16.38 22.26
C LEU A 53 -25.88 16.29 21.44
N ALA A 54 -25.97 17.08 20.36
CA ALA A 54 -27.15 17.10 19.51
C ALA A 54 -27.39 15.74 18.85
N ILE A 55 -26.33 15.07 18.40
CA ILE A 55 -26.42 13.74 17.78
C ILE A 55 -26.91 12.72 18.80
N VAL A 56 -26.29 12.63 19.98
CA VAL A 56 -26.63 11.63 21.00
C VAL A 56 -28.04 11.81 21.52
N PHE A 57 -28.47 13.02 21.87
CA PHE A 57 -29.84 13.25 22.34
C PHE A 57 -30.88 12.92 21.27
N SER A 58 -30.63 13.30 20.01
CA SER A 58 -31.54 12.99 18.90
C SER A 58 -31.63 11.49 18.65
N PHE A 59 -30.48 10.80 18.69
CA PHE A 59 -30.40 9.35 18.57
C PHE A 59 -31.18 8.64 19.69
N LEU A 60 -30.97 9.04 20.95
CA LEU A 60 -31.63 8.43 22.11
C LEU A 60 -33.14 8.64 22.08
N ILE A 61 -33.59 9.88 21.82
CA ILE A 61 -35.02 10.21 21.77
C ILE A 61 -35.69 9.49 20.60
N ALA A 62 -35.12 9.54 19.39
CA ALA A 62 -35.70 8.88 18.23
C ALA A 62 -35.77 7.35 18.42
N THR A 63 -34.71 6.73 18.96
CA THR A 63 -34.69 5.29 19.27
C THR A 63 -35.74 4.95 20.31
N GLY A 64 -35.84 5.71 21.41
CA GLY A 64 -36.82 5.50 22.46
C GLY A 64 -38.26 5.64 21.98
N CYS A 65 -38.55 6.69 21.20
CA CYS A 65 -39.87 6.90 20.59
C CYS A 65 -40.22 5.75 19.64
N ALA A 66 -39.29 5.32 18.78
CA ALA A 66 -39.53 4.22 17.85
C ALA A 66 -39.80 2.89 18.57
N LEU A 67 -39.08 2.60 19.65
CA LEU A 67 -39.34 1.43 20.49
C LEU A 67 -40.69 1.51 21.20
N LEU A 68 -41.06 2.68 21.73
CA LEU A 68 -42.35 2.89 22.37
C LEU A 68 -43.51 2.71 21.37
N VAL A 69 -43.41 3.35 20.19
CA VAL A 69 -44.41 3.22 19.12
C VAL A 69 -44.51 1.77 18.65
N THR A 70 -43.39 1.07 18.47
CA THR A 70 -43.41 -0.34 18.09
C THR A 70 -44.10 -1.18 19.16
N ARG A 71 -43.76 -0.99 20.44
CA ARG A 71 -44.35 -1.74 21.55
C ARG A 71 -45.85 -1.50 21.71
N LEU A 72 -46.31 -0.26 21.52
CA LEU A 72 -47.72 0.12 21.68
C LEU A 72 -48.58 -0.27 20.46
N MET A 73 -48.11 0.01 19.24
CA MET A 73 -48.90 -0.16 18.02
C MET A 73 -48.71 -1.52 17.36
N ARG A 74 -47.56 -2.18 17.60
CA ARG A 74 -47.15 -3.43 16.93
C ARG A 74 -46.39 -4.35 17.90
N PRO A 75 -47.01 -4.81 19.01
CA PRO A 75 -46.32 -5.56 20.05
C PRO A 75 -45.68 -6.87 19.55
N GLU A 76 -46.33 -7.55 18.59
CA GLU A 76 -45.82 -8.78 17.93
C GLU A 76 -44.48 -8.58 17.21
N LEU A 77 -44.19 -7.33 16.89
CA LEU A 77 -43.04 -6.87 16.12
C LEU A 77 -41.99 -6.19 17.02
N SER A 78 -42.21 -6.17 18.34
CA SER A 78 -41.30 -5.57 19.31
C SER A 78 -39.99 -6.37 19.38
N PRO A 79 -38.83 -5.77 19.06
CA PRO A 79 -37.57 -6.49 19.11
C PRO A 79 -37.10 -6.73 20.55
N SER A 80 -36.23 -7.72 20.75
CA SER A 80 -35.51 -7.91 22.01
C SER A 80 -34.65 -6.69 22.32
N LEU A 81 -34.73 -6.18 23.55
CA LEU A 81 -33.92 -5.03 23.99
C LEU A 81 -32.48 -5.38 24.37
N ARG A 82 -32.14 -6.68 24.42
CA ARG A 82 -30.81 -7.15 24.84
C ARG A 82 -29.65 -6.48 24.09
N PRO A 83 -29.66 -6.34 22.74
CA PRO A 83 -28.59 -5.66 22.02
C PRO A 83 -28.41 -4.20 22.45
N LEU A 84 -29.53 -3.48 22.67
CA LEU A 84 -29.50 -2.09 23.12
C LEU A 84 -28.91 -1.99 24.53
N LEU A 85 -29.32 -2.88 25.45
CA LEU A 85 -28.80 -2.92 26.82
C LEU A 85 -27.31 -3.31 26.88
N THR A 86 -26.82 -4.07 25.90
CA THR A 86 -25.39 -4.38 25.77
C THR A 86 -24.59 -3.20 25.23
N ILE A 87 -25.09 -2.49 24.22
CA ILE A 87 -24.33 -1.45 23.49
C ILE A 87 -24.43 -0.09 24.18
N LEU A 88 -25.59 0.26 24.72
CA LEU A 88 -25.88 1.62 25.16
C LEU A 88 -25.07 2.06 26.39
N PRO A 89 -24.93 1.27 27.48
CA PRO A 89 -24.14 1.68 28.64
C PRO A 89 -22.68 2.04 28.31
N PRO A 90 -21.90 1.22 27.59
CA PRO A 90 -20.54 1.62 27.20
C PRO A 90 -20.54 2.77 26.18
N ALA A 91 -21.55 2.90 25.31
CA ALA A 91 -21.66 4.06 24.41
C ALA A 91 -21.84 5.38 25.18
N ILE A 92 -22.67 5.38 26.24
CA ILE A 92 -22.83 6.54 27.11
C ILE A 92 -21.54 6.84 27.89
N LEU A 93 -20.81 5.82 28.35
CA LEU A 93 -19.49 6.01 28.96
C LEU A 93 -18.51 6.72 28.02
N ILE A 94 -18.41 6.27 26.76
CA ILE A 94 -17.57 6.92 25.73
C ILE A 94 -18.03 8.34 25.43
N PHE A 95 -19.34 8.57 25.32
CA PHE A 95 -19.89 9.90 25.11
C PHE A 95 -19.54 10.85 26.26
N LEU A 96 -19.70 10.43 27.52
CA LEU A 96 -19.38 11.24 28.69
C LEU A 96 -17.88 11.55 28.78
N LEU A 97 -17.02 10.59 28.44
CA LEU A 97 -15.58 10.83 28.28
C LEU A 97 -15.32 11.94 27.26
N GLY A 98 -15.93 11.87 26.08
CA GLY A 98 -15.74 12.88 25.05
C GLY A 98 -16.29 14.24 25.44
N VAL A 99 -17.43 14.31 26.13
CA VAL A 99 -17.96 15.58 26.67
C VAL A 99 -16.99 16.18 27.68
N TYR A 100 -16.43 15.34 28.56
CA TYR A 100 -15.44 15.78 29.53
C TYR A 100 -14.16 16.27 28.85
N ASP A 101 -13.71 15.60 27.79
CA ASP A 101 -12.56 16.01 26.98
C ASP A 101 -12.78 17.34 26.24
N ASP A 102 -13.94 17.54 25.62
CA ASP A 102 -14.27 18.79 24.92
C ASP A 102 -14.31 20.00 25.87
N ILE A 103 -14.62 19.80 27.15
CA ILE A 103 -14.74 20.88 28.16
C ILE A 103 -13.44 21.09 28.93
N ARG A 104 -12.76 20.03 29.39
CA ARG A 104 -11.61 20.11 30.29
C ARG A 104 -10.31 19.57 29.72
N GLY A 105 -10.37 18.80 28.63
CA GLY A 105 -9.24 18.06 28.10
C GLY A 105 -8.88 16.83 28.93
N VAL A 106 -8.49 15.75 28.24
CA VAL A 106 -8.11 14.46 28.80
C VAL A 106 -6.84 13.97 28.10
N GLY A 107 -5.89 13.49 28.89
CA GLY A 107 -4.68 12.86 28.36
C GLY A 107 -4.98 11.57 27.59
N PRO A 108 -4.18 11.21 26.57
CA PRO A 108 -4.45 10.08 25.69
C PRO A 108 -4.57 8.74 26.44
N TYR A 109 -3.78 8.53 27.50
CA TYR A 109 -3.82 7.29 28.30
C TYR A 109 -5.17 7.06 28.98
N TRP A 110 -5.79 8.13 29.50
CA TRP A 110 -7.11 8.04 30.13
C TRP A 110 -8.20 7.76 29.11
N LYS A 111 -8.10 8.34 27.90
CA LYS A 111 -9.00 8.01 26.79
C LYS A 111 -8.92 6.52 26.44
N PHE A 112 -7.71 6.00 26.27
CA PHE A 112 -7.50 4.59 25.95
C PHE A 112 -7.98 3.66 27.06
N LEU A 113 -7.78 4.01 28.34
CA LEU A 113 -8.27 3.20 29.46
C LEU A 113 -9.80 3.09 29.44
N VAL A 114 -10.52 4.20 29.28
CA VAL A 114 -11.99 4.20 29.26
C VAL A 114 -12.52 3.47 28.02
N GLN A 115 -11.86 3.62 26.87
CA GLN A 115 -12.20 2.84 25.67
C GLN A 115 -11.97 1.33 25.86
N ALA A 116 -10.90 0.94 26.56
CA ALA A 116 -10.64 -0.46 26.89
C ALA A 116 -11.71 -1.03 27.84
N ILE A 117 -12.14 -0.25 28.84
CA ILE A 117 -13.26 -0.62 29.73
C ILE A 117 -14.55 -0.79 28.90
N ALA A 118 -14.87 0.16 28.02
CA ALA A 118 -16.04 0.07 27.15
C ALA A 118 -16.00 -1.18 26.23
N GLY A 119 -14.83 -1.52 25.67
CA GLY A 119 -14.62 -2.74 24.91
C GLY A 119 -14.80 -4.02 25.75
N ALA A 120 -14.29 -4.03 26.99
CA ALA A 120 -14.48 -5.14 27.92
C ALA A 120 -15.96 -5.32 28.32
N MET A 121 -16.72 -4.22 28.47
CA MET A 121 -18.17 -4.27 28.72
C MET A 121 -18.91 -4.92 27.54
N LEU A 122 -18.56 -4.58 26.29
CA LEU A 122 -19.14 -5.22 25.11
C LEU A 122 -18.82 -6.72 25.07
N PHE A 123 -17.57 -7.09 25.38
CA PHE A 123 -17.13 -8.49 25.47
C PHE A 123 -17.92 -9.26 26.53
N ALA A 124 -18.08 -8.70 27.72
CA ALA A 124 -18.88 -9.27 28.80
C ALA A 124 -20.35 -9.44 28.38
N GLY A 125 -20.91 -8.46 27.67
CA GLY A 125 -22.27 -8.48 27.12
C GLY A 125 -22.49 -9.43 25.93
N GLY A 126 -21.45 -10.14 25.48
CA GLY A 126 -21.51 -11.19 24.46
C GLY A 126 -21.06 -10.78 23.06
N LEU A 127 -20.70 -9.51 22.85
CA LEU A 127 -20.12 -9.03 21.59
C LEU A 127 -18.61 -9.24 21.63
N ARG A 128 -18.20 -10.39 21.08
CA ARG A 128 -16.85 -10.94 21.20
C ARG A 128 -16.32 -11.32 19.82
N ILE A 129 -15.03 -11.06 19.62
CA ILE A 129 -14.25 -11.62 18.52
C ILE A 129 -13.60 -12.90 19.06
N LEU A 130 -14.18 -14.06 18.75
CA LEU A 130 -13.67 -15.37 19.19
C LEU A 130 -13.10 -16.20 18.04
N ASP A 131 -13.22 -15.75 16.80
CA ASP A 131 -12.68 -16.44 15.65
C ASP A 131 -12.42 -15.43 14.53
N LEU A 132 -11.33 -15.65 13.78
CA LEU A 132 -10.97 -14.85 12.61
C LEU A 132 -10.60 -15.78 11.45
N PRO A 133 -11.60 -16.42 10.80
CA PRO A 133 -11.35 -17.50 9.85
C PRO A 133 -10.59 -17.09 8.60
N VAL A 134 -10.66 -15.80 8.24
CA VAL A 134 -9.88 -15.22 7.14
C VAL A 134 -8.38 -15.33 7.36
N LEU A 135 -7.93 -15.14 8.60
CA LEU A 135 -6.50 -15.05 8.93
C LEU A 135 -5.95 -16.34 9.52
N PHE A 136 -6.77 -17.05 10.30
CA PHE A 136 -6.31 -18.19 11.11
C PHE A 136 -7.13 -19.47 10.87
N GLY A 137 -7.96 -19.52 9.82
CA GLY A 137 -8.87 -20.64 9.56
C GLY A 137 -9.92 -20.81 10.66
N ALA A 138 -10.63 -21.93 10.68
CA ALA A 138 -11.74 -22.19 11.62
C ALA A 138 -11.32 -22.38 13.10
N HIS A 139 -10.21 -21.79 13.53
CA HIS A 139 -9.72 -21.83 14.90
C HIS A 139 -10.51 -20.87 15.78
N GLN A 140 -11.09 -21.40 16.86
CA GLN A 140 -11.68 -20.58 17.90
C GLN A 140 -10.64 -20.18 18.94
N PHE A 141 -10.57 -18.89 19.19
CA PHE A 141 -9.76 -18.25 20.20
C PHE A 141 -10.36 -18.42 21.59
N SER A 142 -9.48 -18.58 22.58
CA SER A 142 -9.86 -18.51 23.98
C SER A 142 -10.31 -17.10 24.36
N TRP A 143 -10.99 -16.97 25.51
CA TRP A 143 -11.37 -15.65 26.03
C TRP A 143 -10.17 -14.73 26.26
N SER A 144 -8.99 -15.28 26.58
CA SER A 144 -7.76 -14.52 26.84
C SER A 144 -7.21 -13.83 25.60
N THR A 145 -7.50 -14.36 24.41
CA THR A 145 -7.12 -13.77 23.12
C THR A 145 -8.28 -12.96 22.53
N GLY A 146 -9.51 -13.44 22.65
CA GLY A 146 -10.69 -12.73 22.16
C GLY A 146 -10.99 -11.41 22.86
N LEU A 147 -10.69 -11.28 24.16
CA LEU A 147 -10.89 -10.04 24.90
C LEU A 147 -9.97 -8.91 24.39
N PRO A 148 -8.63 -9.09 24.32
CA PRO A 148 -7.74 -8.09 23.70
C PRO A 148 -8.11 -7.75 22.26
N LEU A 149 -8.50 -8.73 21.44
CA LEU A 149 -8.92 -8.48 20.05
C LEU A 149 -10.17 -7.61 19.98
N THR A 150 -11.16 -7.88 20.83
CA THR A 150 -12.40 -7.09 20.90
C THR A 150 -12.12 -5.67 21.37
N ILE A 151 -11.28 -5.50 22.40
CA ILE A 151 -10.85 -4.19 22.88
C ILE A 151 -10.10 -3.42 21.79
N LEU A 152 -9.14 -4.06 21.12
CA LEU A 152 -8.34 -3.47 20.06
C LEU A 152 -9.23 -3.02 18.90
N TRP A 153 -10.20 -3.84 18.48
CA TRP A 153 -11.18 -3.48 17.46
C TRP A 153 -11.95 -2.22 17.83
N VAL A 154 -12.53 -2.21 19.05
CA VAL A 154 -13.32 -1.07 19.54
C VAL A 154 -12.48 0.19 19.60
N MET A 155 -11.28 0.11 20.16
CA MET A 155 -10.36 1.25 20.24
C MET A 155 -9.92 1.72 18.84
N ALA A 156 -9.56 0.81 17.95
CA ALA A 156 -9.07 1.16 16.61
C ALA A 156 -10.14 1.92 15.82
N ILE A 157 -11.36 1.39 15.75
CA ILE A 157 -12.46 2.04 15.00
C ILE A 157 -12.88 3.35 15.67
N THR A 158 -12.98 3.38 17.01
CA THR A 158 -13.34 4.60 17.75
C THR A 158 -12.36 5.73 17.49
N ASN A 159 -11.05 5.46 17.61
CA ASN A 159 -10.02 6.48 17.36
C ASN A 159 -9.87 6.81 15.87
N ALA A 160 -10.15 5.88 14.96
CA ALA A 160 -10.10 6.16 13.53
C ALA A 160 -11.11 7.24 13.12
N PHE A 161 -12.33 7.21 13.67
CA PHE A 161 -13.34 8.25 13.44
C PHE A 161 -12.97 9.58 14.12
N ASN A 162 -12.38 9.54 15.32
CA ASN A 162 -11.88 10.73 15.99
C ASN A 162 -10.74 11.41 15.21
N LEU A 163 -9.84 10.62 14.61
CA LEU A 163 -8.69 11.16 13.87
C LEU A 163 -9.08 11.87 12.56
N ILE A 164 -10.15 11.41 11.89
CA ILE A 164 -10.63 12.07 10.66
C ILE A 164 -11.51 13.30 10.94
N ASP A 165 -11.83 13.61 12.21
CA ASP A 165 -12.59 14.81 12.62
C ASP A 165 -11.74 16.09 12.63
N GLY A 166 -10.79 16.19 11.69
CA GLY A 166 -9.92 17.35 11.49
C GLY A 166 -10.44 18.36 10.46
N LEU A 167 -11.47 18.00 9.68
CA LEU A 167 -12.12 18.87 8.69
C LEU A 167 -13.63 18.90 8.84
N ASP A 168 -14.20 20.09 8.62
CA ASP A 168 -15.63 20.36 8.53
C ASP A 168 -16.40 19.32 7.72
N GLY A 169 -17.29 18.57 8.36
CA GLY A 169 -18.14 17.58 7.71
C GLY A 169 -17.46 16.25 7.39
N LEU A 170 -16.14 16.11 7.49
CA LEU A 170 -15.45 14.92 7.02
C LEU A 170 -15.83 13.66 7.83
N ALA A 171 -15.69 13.72 9.16
CA ALA A 171 -16.00 12.60 10.04
C ALA A 171 -17.49 12.22 9.99
N ALA A 172 -18.38 13.21 10.13
CA ALA A 172 -19.83 13.00 10.07
C ALA A 172 -20.29 12.42 8.72
N GLY A 173 -19.78 12.94 7.60
CA GLY A 173 -20.13 12.40 6.28
C GLY A 173 -19.58 11.01 6.03
N SER A 174 -18.32 10.73 6.42
CA SER A 174 -17.79 9.36 6.34
C SER A 174 -18.60 8.38 7.21
N ALA A 175 -19.01 8.80 8.39
CA ALA A 175 -19.83 7.99 9.30
C ALA A 175 -21.22 7.68 8.71
N LEU A 176 -21.82 8.58 7.93
CA LEU A 176 -23.08 8.30 7.24
C LEU A 176 -22.96 7.13 6.25
N PHE A 177 -21.91 7.12 5.42
CA PHE A 177 -21.67 6.02 4.48
C PHE A 177 -21.48 4.69 5.22
N SER A 178 -20.65 4.69 6.26
CA SER A 178 -20.43 3.50 7.08
C SER A 178 -21.71 3.03 7.79
N THR A 179 -22.51 3.95 8.32
CA THR A 179 -23.77 3.62 9.00
C THR A 179 -24.80 3.04 8.03
N LEU A 180 -24.84 3.53 6.79
CA LEU A 180 -25.70 2.99 5.74
C LEU A 180 -25.34 1.55 5.40
N VAL A 181 -24.04 1.22 5.33
CA VAL A 181 -23.60 -0.16 5.13
C VAL A 181 -24.05 -1.05 6.29
N VAL A 182 -23.82 -0.62 7.53
CA VAL A 182 -24.25 -1.39 8.72
C VAL A 182 -25.77 -1.55 8.75
N PHE A 183 -26.54 -0.54 8.33
CA PHE A 183 -27.99 -0.64 8.18
C PHE A 183 -28.39 -1.72 7.16
N VAL A 184 -27.79 -1.72 5.97
CA VAL A 184 -28.10 -2.73 4.93
C VAL A 184 -27.74 -4.13 5.42
N VAL A 185 -26.59 -4.32 6.05
CA VAL A 185 -26.18 -5.59 6.66
C VAL A 185 -27.19 -6.04 7.71
N ALA A 186 -27.61 -5.14 8.61
CA ALA A 186 -28.60 -5.44 9.63
C ALA A 186 -29.97 -5.78 9.03
N LEU A 187 -30.38 -5.09 7.97
CA LEU A 187 -31.64 -5.32 7.28
C LEU A 187 -31.68 -6.70 6.64
N LEU A 188 -30.61 -7.08 5.91
CA LEU A 188 -30.47 -8.39 5.28
C LEU A 188 -30.29 -9.52 6.30
N GLY A 189 -29.63 -9.23 7.43
CA GLY A 189 -29.48 -10.16 8.55
C GLY A 189 -30.75 -10.31 9.41
N HIS A 190 -31.86 -9.67 9.05
CA HIS A 190 -33.12 -9.66 9.80
C HIS A 190 -32.93 -9.22 11.27
N LEU A 191 -32.16 -8.15 11.49
CA LEU A 191 -31.84 -7.59 12.81
C LEU A 191 -32.60 -6.26 13.04
N PRO A 192 -33.91 -6.29 13.31
CA PRO A 192 -34.77 -5.10 13.28
C PRO A 192 -34.34 -4.00 14.26
N LEU A 193 -33.86 -4.36 15.45
CA LEU A 193 -33.37 -3.37 16.42
C LEU A 193 -32.10 -2.67 15.91
N ILE A 194 -31.16 -3.42 15.32
CA ILE A 194 -29.92 -2.86 14.79
C ILE A 194 -30.22 -1.98 13.58
N SER A 195 -31.15 -2.38 12.70
CA SER A 195 -31.65 -1.55 11.60
C SER A 195 -32.28 -0.24 12.08
N LEU A 196 -33.05 -0.29 13.18
CA LEU A 196 -33.66 0.90 13.77
C LEU A 196 -32.61 1.84 14.38
N ILE A 197 -31.67 1.31 15.17
CA ILE A 197 -30.59 2.05 15.82
C ILE A 197 -29.67 2.71 14.78
N THR A 198 -29.30 1.97 13.73
CA THR A 198 -28.45 2.51 12.64
C THR A 198 -29.16 3.62 11.88
N LEU A 199 -30.46 3.51 11.59
CA LEU A 199 -31.22 4.59 10.97
C LEU A 199 -31.38 5.81 11.87
N ALA A 200 -31.59 5.61 13.18
CA ALA A 200 -31.62 6.71 14.14
C ALA A 200 -30.27 7.45 14.16
N LEU A 201 -29.15 6.70 14.16
CA LEU A 201 -27.81 7.29 14.09
C LEU A 201 -27.57 8.02 12.77
N ALA A 202 -27.93 7.41 11.63
CA ALA A 202 -27.79 8.03 10.31
C ALA A 202 -28.60 9.33 10.20
N GLY A 203 -29.85 9.32 10.66
CA GLY A 203 -30.69 10.51 10.70
C GLY A 203 -30.07 11.60 11.57
N ALA A 204 -29.64 11.26 12.78
CA ALA A 204 -29.03 12.21 13.71
C ALA A 204 -27.72 12.82 13.15
N VAL A 205 -26.86 12.02 12.54
CA VAL A 205 -25.62 12.50 11.90
C VAL A 205 -25.94 13.40 10.70
N LEU A 206 -26.92 13.05 9.87
CA LEU A 206 -27.31 13.85 8.69
C LEU A 206 -27.91 15.21 9.09
N GLY A 207 -28.76 15.23 10.13
CA GLY A 207 -29.32 16.48 10.66
C GLY A 207 -28.24 17.42 11.21
N PHE A 208 -27.23 16.86 11.88
CA PHE A 208 -26.06 17.61 12.36
C PHE A 208 -25.18 18.12 11.22
N LEU A 209 -24.97 17.29 10.20
CA LEU A 209 -24.06 17.58 9.08
C LEU A 209 -24.40 18.91 8.39
N ARG A 210 -25.66 19.32 8.37
CA ARG A 210 -26.09 20.61 7.81
C ARG A 210 -25.38 21.83 8.43
N TYR A 211 -25.03 21.76 9.71
CA TYR A 211 -24.35 22.83 10.45
C TYR A 211 -22.83 22.63 10.52
N ASN A 212 -22.36 21.41 10.27
CA ASN A 212 -20.95 21.03 10.34
C ASN A 212 -20.27 21.04 8.96
N PHE A 213 -21.03 20.97 7.87
CA PHE A 213 -20.49 21.06 6.51
C PHE A 213 -19.91 22.44 6.22
N ASN A 214 -18.80 22.49 5.47
CA ASN A 214 -18.01 23.71 5.30
C ASN A 214 -18.78 24.88 4.63
N PRO A 215 -18.78 26.09 5.23
CA PRO A 215 -18.14 26.47 6.49
C PRO A 215 -18.91 26.00 7.73
N ALA A 216 -18.24 25.30 8.64
CA ALA A 216 -18.86 24.80 9.87
C ALA A 216 -19.28 25.94 10.81
N THR A 217 -20.42 25.77 11.47
CA THR A 217 -20.91 26.65 12.55
C THR A 217 -20.80 26.01 13.94
N ILE A 218 -20.49 24.71 13.98
CA ILE A 218 -20.25 23.90 15.17
C ILE A 218 -19.41 22.67 14.77
N PHE A 219 -18.44 22.32 15.60
CA PHE A 219 -17.65 21.10 15.43
C PHE A 219 -18.31 19.92 16.11
N LEU A 220 -18.02 18.73 15.58
CA LEU A 220 -18.52 17.46 16.10
C LEU A 220 -18.00 17.22 17.53
N GLY A 221 -16.71 17.48 17.75
CA GLY A 221 -16.05 17.33 19.05
C GLY A 221 -15.73 15.87 19.38
N ASP A 222 -14.95 15.68 20.43
CA ASP A 222 -14.60 14.35 20.92
C ASP A 222 -15.85 13.59 21.42
N CYS A 223 -16.83 14.30 22.00
CA CYS A 223 -18.11 13.72 22.39
C CYS A 223 -18.84 13.04 21.23
N GLY A 224 -18.81 13.65 20.04
CA GLY A 224 -19.49 13.14 18.86
C GLY A 224 -18.68 12.09 18.12
N SER A 225 -17.41 12.37 17.85
CA SER A 225 -16.57 11.49 17.03
C SER A 225 -16.25 10.16 17.74
N LEU A 226 -15.98 10.18 19.06
CA LEU A 226 -15.79 8.96 19.83
C LEU A 226 -17.09 8.15 19.93
N PHE A 227 -18.23 8.82 20.17
CA PHE A 227 -19.53 8.13 20.24
C PHE A 227 -19.89 7.45 18.91
N ILE A 228 -19.76 8.17 17.79
CA ILE A 228 -20.05 7.64 16.46
C ILE A 228 -19.14 6.44 16.14
N GLY A 229 -17.83 6.58 16.37
CA GLY A 229 -16.87 5.50 16.12
C GLY A 229 -17.16 4.27 16.98
N PHE A 230 -17.47 4.47 18.27
CA PHE A 230 -17.86 3.38 19.17
C PHE A 230 -19.14 2.68 18.72
N MET A 231 -20.19 3.45 18.40
CA MET A 231 -21.46 2.89 17.94
C MET A 231 -21.29 2.08 16.65
N LEU A 232 -20.56 2.61 15.66
CA LEU A 232 -20.28 1.89 14.42
C LEU A 232 -19.49 0.60 14.67
N SER A 233 -18.48 0.64 15.55
CA SER A 233 -17.72 -0.52 15.96
C SER A 233 -18.61 -1.61 16.59
N ALA A 234 -19.46 -1.23 17.54
CA ALA A 234 -20.33 -2.15 18.27
C ALA A 234 -21.43 -2.74 17.38
N LEU A 235 -22.05 -1.93 16.52
CA LEU A 235 -23.10 -2.37 15.60
C LEU A 235 -22.54 -3.28 14.52
N ALA A 236 -21.34 -2.99 14.00
CA ALA A 236 -20.63 -3.87 13.07
C ALA A 236 -20.27 -5.21 13.72
N LEU A 237 -19.77 -5.21 14.96
CA LEU A 237 -19.47 -6.43 15.70
C LEU A 237 -20.72 -7.29 15.93
N TYR A 238 -21.86 -6.66 16.23
CA TYR A 238 -23.14 -7.36 16.36
C TYR A 238 -23.56 -8.01 15.03
N GLY A 239 -23.49 -7.28 13.92
CA GLY A 239 -23.81 -7.81 12.60
C GLY A 239 -22.88 -8.95 12.17
N ALA A 240 -21.59 -8.83 12.47
CA ALA A 240 -20.56 -9.82 12.15
C ALA A 240 -20.84 -11.19 12.79
N GLN A 241 -21.29 -11.23 14.05
CA GLN A 241 -21.61 -12.50 14.74
C GLN A 241 -22.76 -13.30 14.13
N LYS A 242 -23.52 -12.70 13.19
CA LYS A 242 -24.68 -13.32 12.53
C LYS A 242 -24.43 -13.64 11.06
N ALA A 243 -23.28 -13.26 10.51
CA ALA A 243 -22.92 -13.48 9.12
C ALA A 243 -21.91 -14.64 8.99
N PRO A 244 -21.79 -15.26 7.79
CA PRO A 244 -20.67 -16.16 7.49
C PRO A 244 -19.34 -15.47 7.75
N THR A 245 -18.42 -16.15 8.44
CA THR A 245 -17.35 -15.45 9.18
C THR A 245 -16.34 -14.69 8.32
N ILE A 246 -16.13 -15.08 7.06
CA ILE A 246 -15.23 -14.35 6.14
C ILE A 246 -15.80 -12.96 5.81
N ILE A 247 -17.12 -12.90 5.57
CA ILE A 247 -17.84 -11.69 5.17
C ILE A 247 -18.07 -10.81 6.40
N ALA A 248 -18.26 -11.44 7.56
CA ALA A 248 -18.46 -10.80 8.86
C ALA A 248 -17.35 -9.80 9.23
N VAL A 249 -16.08 -10.11 8.89
CA VAL A 249 -14.93 -9.23 9.18
C VAL A 249 -14.67 -8.25 8.03
N ALA A 250 -14.76 -8.72 6.78
CA ALA A 250 -14.40 -7.92 5.62
C ALA A 250 -15.32 -6.72 5.41
N ILE A 251 -16.64 -6.89 5.60
CA ILE A 251 -17.61 -5.81 5.40
C ILE A 251 -17.33 -4.62 6.33
N PRO A 252 -17.28 -4.77 7.67
CA PRO A 252 -16.94 -3.66 8.55
C PRO A 252 -15.63 -2.96 8.18
N VAL A 253 -14.55 -3.73 7.97
CA VAL A 253 -13.22 -3.18 7.65
C VAL A 253 -13.26 -2.35 6.37
N VAL A 254 -13.89 -2.85 5.31
CA VAL A 254 -14.00 -2.11 4.04
C VAL A 254 -14.92 -0.90 4.19
N SER A 255 -16.04 -1.01 4.91
CA SER A 255 -16.97 0.10 5.13
C SER A 255 -16.40 1.26 5.94
N PHE A 256 -15.41 0.99 6.81
CA PHE A 256 -14.66 1.98 7.58
C PHE A 256 -13.34 2.35 6.89
N GLY A 257 -13.20 2.03 5.61
CA GLY A 257 -11.93 2.05 4.89
C GLY A 257 -11.22 3.41 4.89
N LEU A 258 -11.95 4.53 4.75
CA LEU A 258 -11.33 5.86 4.85
C LEU A 258 -10.73 6.13 6.26
N PRO A 259 -11.50 6.05 7.37
CA PRO A 259 -10.96 6.19 8.72
C PRO A 259 -9.78 5.24 9.01
N ILE A 260 -9.90 3.97 8.62
CA ILE A 260 -8.86 2.97 8.82
C ILE A 260 -7.61 3.30 8.00
N LEU A 261 -7.78 3.72 6.74
CA LEU A 261 -6.67 4.10 5.86
C LEU A 261 -5.91 5.31 6.41
N GLU A 262 -6.62 6.35 6.85
CA GLU A 262 -6.00 7.53 7.47
C GLU A 262 -5.15 7.14 8.68
N THR A 263 -5.72 6.34 9.58
CA THR A 263 -5.03 5.88 10.80
C THR A 263 -3.83 5.01 10.45
N SER A 264 -3.99 4.07 9.51
CA SER A 264 -2.93 3.15 9.08
C SER A 264 -1.78 3.88 8.41
N LEU A 265 -2.07 4.85 7.53
CA LEU A 265 -1.04 5.66 6.87
C LEU A 265 -0.28 6.52 7.88
N SER A 266 -0.97 7.11 8.86
CA SER A 266 -0.34 7.87 9.93
C SER A 266 0.62 7.00 10.76
N VAL A 267 0.18 5.83 11.21
CA VAL A 267 1.00 4.87 11.96
C VAL A 267 2.20 4.40 11.13
N LEU A 268 1.97 4.00 9.87
CA LEU A 268 3.02 3.50 8.99
C LEU A 268 4.07 4.56 8.68
N ARG A 269 3.66 5.79 8.36
CA ARG A 269 4.57 6.92 8.12
C ARG A 269 5.48 7.17 9.31
N ARG A 270 4.92 7.18 10.52
CA ARG A 270 5.67 7.43 11.77
C ARG A 270 6.65 6.33 12.06
N PHE A 271 6.23 5.08 11.88
CA PHE A 271 7.07 3.92 12.03
C PHE A 271 8.28 3.98 11.08
N ILE A 272 8.05 4.29 9.79
CA ILE A 272 9.12 4.46 8.80
C ILE A 272 10.06 5.63 9.18
N SER A 273 9.52 6.70 9.73
CA SER A 273 10.28 7.90 10.11
C SER A 273 10.96 7.81 11.49
N GLY A 274 10.81 6.70 12.22
CA GLY A 274 11.31 6.54 13.60
C GLY A 274 10.66 7.48 14.62
N ARG A 275 9.49 8.06 14.32
CA ARG A 275 8.78 8.98 15.22
C ARG A 275 7.82 8.20 16.14
N PRO A 276 7.61 8.65 17.40
CA PRO A 276 6.65 8.00 18.28
C PRO A 276 5.23 8.00 17.70
N VAL A 277 4.61 6.81 17.68
CA VAL A 277 3.30 6.56 17.04
C VAL A 277 2.15 7.35 17.66
N PHE A 278 2.29 7.84 18.90
CA PHE A 278 1.22 8.51 19.67
C PHE A 278 1.36 10.05 19.75
N THR A 279 2.22 10.65 18.93
CA THR A 279 2.37 12.12 18.87
C THR A 279 1.24 12.77 18.04
N ALA A 280 1.01 14.08 18.13
CA ALA A 280 0.01 14.74 17.26
C ALA A 280 0.54 14.83 15.81
N ASP A 281 -0.30 14.57 14.80
CA ASP A 281 0.08 14.66 13.38
C ASP A 281 -0.55 15.86 12.67
N ARG A 282 0.11 16.34 11.62
CA ARG A 282 -0.42 17.34 10.68
C ARG A 282 -0.29 16.90 9.23
N GLU A 283 0.08 15.65 8.98
CA GLU A 283 0.27 15.10 7.64
C GLU A 283 -0.83 14.12 7.26
N HIS A 284 -2.05 14.34 7.76
CA HIS A 284 -3.21 13.55 7.38
C HIS A 284 -3.54 13.68 5.89
N ILE A 285 -4.29 12.73 5.32
CA ILE A 285 -4.64 12.72 3.88
C ILE A 285 -5.24 14.06 3.47
N HIS A 286 -6.15 14.58 4.30
CA HIS A 286 -6.80 15.84 4.04
C HIS A 286 -5.85 17.06 4.05
N HIS A 287 -4.82 17.06 4.91
CA HIS A 287 -3.80 18.11 4.90
C HIS A 287 -2.97 18.07 3.62
N LYS A 288 -2.61 16.87 3.13
CA LYS A 288 -1.88 16.72 1.86
C LYS A 288 -2.70 17.20 0.67
N LEU A 289 -4.00 16.93 0.64
CA LEU A 289 -4.90 17.42 -0.41
C LEU A 289 -5.03 18.96 -0.37
N LEU A 290 -5.14 19.56 0.82
CA LEU A 290 -5.13 21.02 0.98
C LEU A 290 -3.80 21.64 0.52
N GLN A 291 -2.67 21.03 0.85
CA GLN A 291 -1.33 21.48 0.41
C GLN A 291 -1.16 21.46 -1.13
N ARG A 292 -2.00 20.71 -1.84
CA ARG A 292 -2.06 20.72 -3.32
C ARG A 292 -2.91 21.82 -3.93
N GLY A 293 -3.44 22.71 -3.10
CA GLY A 293 -4.27 23.81 -3.58
C GLY A 293 -5.76 23.45 -3.72
N MET A 294 -6.20 22.29 -3.24
CA MET A 294 -7.64 21.99 -3.16
C MET A 294 -8.29 22.84 -2.06
N SER A 295 -9.50 23.34 -2.30
CA SER A 295 -10.30 23.99 -1.26
C SER A 295 -10.87 22.97 -0.28
N HIS A 296 -11.27 23.42 0.92
CA HIS A 296 -11.83 22.56 1.97
C HIS A 296 -13.00 21.73 1.47
N ARG A 297 -13.94 22.38 0.76
CA ARG A 297 -15.10 21.72 0.16
C ARG A 297 -14.69 20.65 -0.84
N GLN A 298 -13.71 20.95 -1.70
CA GLN A 298 -13.21 19.98 -2.68
C GLN A 298 -12.60 18.75 -1.98
N VAL A 299 -11.79 18.95 -0.95
CA VAL A 299 -11.21 17.86 -0.17
C VAL A 299 -12.30 16.98 0.45
N VAL A 300 -13.28 17.58 1.12
CA VAL A 300 -14.37 16.84 1.76
C VAL A 300 -15.20 16.05 0.74
N ILE A 301 -15.54 16.65 -0.40
CA ILE A 301 -16.30 15.97 -1.47
C ILE A 301 -15.52 14.79 -2.06
N VAL A 302 -14.21 14.96 -2.31
CA VAL A 302 -13.36 13.85 -2.79
C VAL A 302 -13.32 12.73 -1.77
N LEU A 303 -13.13 13.06 -0.49
CA LEU A 303 -13.10 12.06 0.57
C LEU A 303 -14.46 11.39 0.81
N TYR A 304 -15.58 12.09 0.58
CA TYR A 304 -16.91 11.46 0.52
C TYR A 304 -17.03 10.49 -0.64
N GLY A 305 -16.50 10.84 -1.82
CA GLY A 305 -16.41 9.93 -2.96
C GLY A 305 -15.62 8.67 -2.61
N VAL A 306 -14.49 8.81 -1.92
CA VAL A 306 -13.69 7.68 -1.43
C VAL A 306 -14.50 6.85 -0.42
N SER A 307 -15.15 7.45 0.57
CA SER A 307 -16.01 6.74 1.53
C SER A 307 -17.17 6.02 0.84
N ALA A 308 -17.76 6.61 -0.19
CA ALA A 308 -18.82 5.99 -0.98
C ALA A 308 -18.31 4.78 -1.76
N VAL A 309 -17.12 4.86 -2.37
CA VAL A 309 -16.49 3.71 -3.05
C VAL A 309 -16.22 2.59 -2.07
N PHE A 310 -15.65 2.87 -0.90
CA PHE A 310 -15.48 1.90 0.17
C PHE A 310 -16.81 1.28 0.61
N ALA A 311 -17.86 2.09 0.81
CA ALA A 311 -19.18 1.59 1.16
C ALA A 311 -19.78 0.67 0.08
N LEU A 312 -19.69 1.05 -1.20
CA LEU A 312 -20.18 0.26 -2.32
C LEU A 312 -19.42 -1.08 -2.47
N LEU A 313 -18.09 -1.04 -2.39
CA LEU A 313 -17.26 -2.25 -2.42
C LEU A 313 -17.55 -3.15 -1.21
N SER A 314 -17.83 -2.56 -0.05
CA SER A 314 -18.28 -3.31 1.12
C SER A 314 -19.64 -3.98 0.90
N LEU A 315 -20.60 -3.31 0.26
CA LEU A 315 -21.90 -3.91 -0.05
C LEU A 315 -21.79 -4.99 -1.13
N PHE A 316 -20.85 -4.85 -2.07
CA PHE A 316 -20.59 -5.87 -3.08
C PHE A 316 -20.15 -7.21 -2.46
N LEU A 317 -19.49 -7.19 -1.30
CA LEU A 317 -19.12 -8.40 -0.54
C LEU A 317 -20.32 -9.19 0.02
N LEU A 318 -21.53 -8.62 0.01
CA LEU A 318 -22.75 -9.34 0.41
C LEU A 318 -23.15 -10.44 -0.58
N TRP A 319 -22.63 -10.40 -1.81
CA TRP A 319 -22.83 -11.44 -2.83
C TRP A 319 -21.52 -12.20 -3.09
N PRO A 320 -21.09 -13.07 -2.15
CA PRO A 320 -19.82 -13.77 -2.25
C PRO A 320 -19.82 -14.77 -3.40
N THR A 321 -19.18 -14.44 -4.51
CA THR A 321 -18.60 -15.43 -5.41
C THR A 321 -17.19 -15.78 -4.90
N GLY A 322 -16.67 -16.98 -5.20
CA GLY A 322 -15.37 -17.44 -4.68
C GLY A 322 -14.19 -16.48 -4.89
N SER A 323 -14.31 -15.52 -5.83
CA SER A 323 -13.30 -14.50 -6.13
C SER A 323 -13.65 -13.07 -5.72
N THR A 324 -14.87 -12.77 -5.24
CA THR A 324 -15.32 -11.40 -4.91
C THR A 324 -14.44 -10.70 -3.89
N LEU A 325 -14.05 -11.38 -2.80
CA LEU A 325 -13.16 -10.81 -1.80
C LEU A 325 -11.80 -10.43 -2.40
N GLY A 326 -11.21 -11.32 -3.20
CA GLY A 326 -9.94 -11.08 -3.87
C GLY A 326 -10.02 -9.88 -4.83
N LEU A 327 -11.10 -9.78 -5.60
CA LEU A 327 -11.34 -8.65 -6.50
C LEU A 327 -11.47 -7.33 -5.73
N VAL A 328 -12.26 -7.30 -4.65
CA VAL A 328 -12.42 -6.10 -3.82
C VAL A 328 -11.09 -5.68 -3.21
N LEU A 329 -10.32 -6.62 -2.65
CA LEU A 329 -8.99 -6.34 -2.09
C LEU A 329 -8.01 -5.85 -3.16
N ALA A 330 -8.06 -6.40 -4.38
CA ALA A 330 -7.20 -5.95 -5.49
C ALA A 330 -7.55 -4.53 -5.95
N VAL A 331 -8.84 -4.21 -6.09
CA VAL A 331 -9.32 -2.86 -6.46
C VAL A 331 -8.95 -1.85 -5.37
N LEU A 332 -9.19 -2.19 -4.10
CA LEU A 332 -8.84 -1.35 -2.96
C LEU A 332 -7.32 -1.15 -2.86
N GLY A 333 -6.54 -2.23 -2.94
CA GLY A 333 -5.09 -2.18 -2.88
C GLY A 333 -4.51 -1.30 -3.99
N THR A 334 -5.01 -1.45 -5.22
CA THR A 334 -4.59 -0.64 -6.36
C THR A 334 -5.00 0.82 -6.19
N GLY A 335 -6.23 1.10 -5.75
CA GLY A 335 -6.73 2.45 -5.50
C GLY A 335 -5.96 3.17 -4.40
N VAL A 336 -5.70 2.48 -3.28
CA VAL A 336 -4.87 2.99 -2.17
C VAL A 336 -3.44 3.24 -2.65
N TRP A 337 -2.85 2.29 -3.40
CA TRP A 337 -1.51 2.44 -3.95
C TRP A 337 -1.40 3.69 -4.85
N ILE A 338 -2.31 3.84 -5.80
CA ILE A 338 -2.37 5.01 -6.69
C ILE A 338 -2.58 6.28 -5.86
N GLY A 339 -3.49 6.26 -4.88
CA GLY A 339 -3.78 7.40 -4.01
C GLY A 339 -2.55 7.84 -3.20
N VAL A 340 -1.85 6.90 -2.56
CA VAL A 340 -0.63 7.18 -1.79
C VAL A 340 0.48 7.74 -2.68
N GLN A 341 0.66 7.18 -3.89
CA GLN A 341 1.62 7.71 -4.87
C GLN A 341 1.25 9.13 -5.27
N HIS A 342 -0.03 9.36 -5.57
CA HIS A 342 -0.50 10.68 -5.90
C HIS A 342 -0.27 11.62 -4.74
N LEU A 343 -0.53 11.28 -3.47
CA LEU A 343 -0.36 12.11 -2.26
C LEU A 343 1.07 12.57 -1.96
N GLY A 344 2.08 11.98 -2.58
CA GLY A 344 3.46 12.50 -2.55
C GLY A 344 4.09 12.50 -1.15
N TYR A 345 3.78 11.50 -0.33
CA TYR A 345 4.45 11.28 0.95
C TYR A 345 5.94 10.97 0.73
N LEU A 346 6.81 11.68 1.45
CA LEU A 346 8.26 11.58 1.27
C LEU A 346 8.80 10.23 1.74
N GLU A 347 8.21 9.69 2.81
CA GLU A 347 8.59 8.43 3.45
C GLU A 347 8.45 7.25 2.49
N PHE A 348 7.33 7.18 1.76
CA PHE A 348 7.11 6.15 0.75
C PHE A 348 7.98 6.37 -0.50
N GLY A 349 8.36 7.62 -0.78
CA GLY A 349 9.32 7.96 -1.83
C GLY A 349 10.73 7.42 -1.56
N GLU A 350 11.20 7.46 -0.31
CA GLU A 350 12.49 6.87 0.09
C GLU A 350 12.47 5.34 0.03
N ILE A 351 11.39 4.70 0.52
CA ILE A 351 11.24 3.24 0.44
C ILE A 351 11.29 2.78 -1.02
N ARG A 352 10.60 3.50 -1.92
CA ARG A 352 10.64 3.20 -3.36
C ARG A 352 12.05 3.31 -3.92
N ARG A 353 12.81 4.35 -3.55
CA ARG A 353 14.20 4.53 -3.97
C ARG A 353 15.10 3.40 -3.47
N VAL A 354 14.95 2.98 -2.21
CA VAL A 354 15.69 1.85 -1.65
C VAL A 354 15.33 0.55 -2.38
N ALA A 355 14.04 0.27 -2.58
CA ALA A 355 13.58 -0.92 -3.29
C ALA A 355 14.12 -0.97 -4.74
N GLN A 356 14.14 0.17 -5.44
CA GLN A 356 14.73 0.26 -6.78
C GLN A 356 16.23 -0.04 -6.76
N ARG A 357 17.00 0.53 -5.80
CA ARG A 357 18.42 0.22 -5.64
C ARG A 357 18.68 -1.26 -5.38
N THR A 358 17.87 -1.91 -4.55
CA THR A 358 18.03 -3.36 -4.28
C THR A 358 17.76 -4.20 -5.53
N ILE A 359 16.78 -3.82 -6.36
CA ILE A 359 16.50 -4.51 -7.63
C ILE A 359 17.67 -4.32 -8.60
N GLU A 360 18.20 -3.10 -8.72
CA GLU A 360 19.36 -2.80 -9.58
C GLU A 360 20.61 -3.57 -9.12
N GLN A 361 20.87 -3.66 -7.82
CA GLN A 361 21.97 -4.45 -7.27
C GLN A 361 21.88 -5.94 -7.63
N ARG A 362 20.67 -6.52 -7.69
CA ARG A 362 20.49 -7.91 -8.10
C ARG A 362 20.94 -8.11 -9.54
N GLN A 363 20.62 -7.19 -10.45
CA GLN A 363 21.03 -7.29 -11.84
C GLN A 363 22.55 -7.13 -11.99
N VAL A 364 23.15 -6.21 -11.25
CA VAL A 364 24.63 -6.07 -11.16
C VAL A 364 25.28 -7.37 -10.71
N PHE A 365 24.73 -8.03 -9.69
CA PHE A 365 25.24 -9.31 -9.20
C PHE A 365 25.16 -10.42 -10.27
N VAL A 366 24.04 -10.53 -10.97
CA VAL A 366 23.84 -11.51 -12.05
C VAL A 366 24.81 -11.28 -13.20
N ASN A 367 24.93 -10.02 -13.66
CA ASN A 367 25.85 -9.64 -14.73
C ASN A 367 27.32 -9.92 -14.35
N ASN A 368 27.71 -9.58 -13.12
CA ASN A 368 29.06 -9.87 -12.60
C ASN A 368 29.35 -11.37 -12.50
N LEU A 369 28.35 -12.17 -12.10
CA LEU A 369 28.48 -13.62 -12.02
C LEU A 369 28.65 -14.25 -13.43
N ALA A 370 27.95 -13.74 -14.44
CA ALA A 370 28.11 -14.18 -15.82
C ALA A 370 29.55 -13.99 -16.32
N ILE A 371 30.16 -12.81 -16.09
CA ILE A 371 31.57 -12.56 -16.45
C ILE A 371 32.53 -13.47 -15.66
N ARG A 372 32.28 -13.68 -14.37
CA ARG A 372 33.13 -14.57 -13.55
C ARG A 372 33.06 -16.02 -14.02
N ARG A 373 31.87 -16.54 -14.34
CA ARG A 373 31.71 -17.89 -14.90
C ARG A 373 32.40 -18.01 -16.26
N ALA A 374 32.20 -17.03 -17.13
CA ALA A 374 32.89 -16.97 -18.41
C ALA A 374 34.42 -16.94 -18.23
N THR A 375 34.93 -16.22 -17.24
CA THR A 375 36.36 -16.23 -16.91
C THR A 375 36.84 -17.64 -16.52
N GLU A 376 36.11 -18.36 -15.67
CA GLU A 376 36.48 -19.74 -15.31
C GLU A 376 36.37 -20.72 -16.49
N GLU A 377 35.33 -20.61 -17.31
CA GLU A 377 35.17 -21.44 -18.52
C GLU A 377 36.25 -21.16 -19.56
N LEU A 378 36.69 -19.90 -19.70
CA LEU A 378 37.79 -19.54 -20.60
C LEU A 378 39.12 -20.20 -20.19
N LYS A 379 39.35 -20.49 -18.89
CA LYS A 379 40.59 -21.17 -18.45
C LYS A 379 40.71 -22.59 -19.00
N VAL A 380 39.58 -23.24 -19.29
CA VAL A 380 39.50 -24.62 -19.77
C VAL A 380 39.07 -24.71 -21.24
N ALA A 381 38.97 -23.60 -21.95
CA ALA A 381 38.61 -23.60 -23.36
C ALA A 381 39.72 -24.25 -24.22
N GLU A 382 39.31 -25.20 -25.08
CA GLU A 382 40.19 -26.03 -25.92
C GLU A 382 40.22 -25.58 -27.38
N ASP A 383 39.15 -24.97 -27.88
CA ASP A 383 39.06 -24.48 -29.26
C ASP A 383 38.52 -23.04 -29.37
N PHE A 384 38.78 -22.39 -30.51
CA PHE A 384 38.34 -21.02 -30.77
C PHE A 384 36.81 -20.89 -30.83
N ALA A 385 36.09 -21.95 -31.24
CA ALA A 385 34.63 -21.94 -31.29
C ALA A 385 33.99 -21.94 -29.88
N GLN A 386 34.63 -22.60 -28.91
CA GLN A 386 34.25 -22.65 -27.51
C GLN A 386 34.47 -21.30 -26.85
N VAL A 387 35.60 -20.63 -27.14
CA VAL A 387 35.82 -19.23 -26.73
C VAL A 387 34.67 -18.35 -27.23
N GLY A 388 34.26 -18.51 -28.49
CA GLY A 388 33.14 -17.74 -29.03
C GLY A 388 31.78 -18.04 -28.36
N ARG A 389 31.49 -19.31 -28.04
CA ARG A 389 30.28 -19.66 -27.28
C ARG A 389 30.27 -19.04 -25.88
N ILE A 390 31.40 -19.08 -25.17
CA ILE A 390 31.55 -18.52 -23.82
C ILE A 390 31.34 -16.99 -23.85
N LEU A 391 31.98 -16.29 -24.78
CA LEU A 391 31.80 -14.84 -24.95
C LEU A 391 30.34 -14.48 -25.28
N THR A 392 29.73 -15.22 -26.20
CA THR A 392 28.32 -15.03 -26.56
C THR A 392 27.41 -15.17 -25.33
N ALA A 393 27.57 -16.23 -24.53
CA ALA A 393 26.77 -16.44 -23.32
C ALA A 393 27.01 -15.35 -22.25
N ALA A 394 28.26 -14.89 -22.11
CA ALA A 394 28.64 -13.85 -21.16
C ALA A 394 28.01 -12.49 -21.50
N PHE A 395 27.97 -12.13 -22.79
CA PHE A 395 27.47 -10.84 -23.28
C PHE A 395 25.98 -10.84 -23.63
N ASP A 396 25.37 -12.01 -23.89
CA ASP A 396 23.93 -12.10 -24.12
C ASP A 396 23.13 -11.69 -22.87
N SER A 397 23.60 -12.10 -21.69
CA SER A 397 22.93 -11.86 -20.42
C SER A 397 23.15 -10.46 -19.80
N ASN A 398 24.02 -9.63 -20.38
CA ASN A 398 24.40 -8.33 -19.79
C ASN A 398 23.96 -7.12 -20.64
N ASP A 399 24.38 -5.92 -20.20
CA ASP A 399 23.96 -4.63 -20.77
C ASP A 399 24.63 -4.24 -22.10
N PHE A 400 25.53 -5.09 -22.64
CA PHE A 400 26.19 -4.82 -23.91
C PHE A 400 25.37 -5.33 -25.11
N ASP A 401 25.49 -4.63 -26.24
CA ASP A 401 24.69 -4.88 -27.45
C ASP A 401 25.44 -5.71 -28.48
N SER A 402 26.76 -5.54 -28.58
CA SER A 402 27.61 -6.31 -29.49
C SER A 402 29.06 -6.34 -29.03
N PHE A 403 29.83 -7.31 -29.52
CA PHE A 403 31.29 -7.32 -29.38
C PHE A 403 31.96 -7.74 -30.69
N GLU A 404 33.18 -7.24 -30.88
CA GLU A 404 34.09 -7.60 -31.96
C GLU A 404 35.41 -8.04 -31.32
N LEU A 405 35.83 -9.26 -31.61
CA LEU A 405 37.10 -9.82 -31.15
C LEU A 405 38.06 -9.89 -32.34
N HIS A 406 39.16 -9.18 -32.23
CA HIS A 406 40.26 -9.19 -33.19
C HIS A 406 41.43 -9.92 -32.55
N SER A 407 41.82 -11.08 -33.09
CA SER A 407 43.00 -11.81 -32.66
C SER A 407 44.17 -11.48 -33.57
N GLU A 408 45.28 -10.98 -33.05
CA GLU A 408 46.52 -10.82 -33.82
C GLU A 408 47.36 -12.08 -33.62
N ALA A 409 47.27 -13.04 -34.54
CA ALA A 409 48.15 -14.20 -34.55
C ALA A 409 49.59 -13.71 -34.82
N THR A 410 50.40 -13.54 -33.78
CA THR A 410 51.81 -13.17 -33.94
C THR A 410 52.59 -14.39 -34.41
N THR A 411 52.62 -14.65 -35.71
CA THR A 411 53.55 -15.61 -36.32
C THR A 411 54.96 -15.02 -36.22
N ARG A 412 55.78 -15.57 -35.31
CA ARG A 412 57.24 -15.39 -35.37
C ARG A 412 57.77 -16.17 -36.58
N GLY A 413 57.84 -15.51 -37.73
CA GLY A 413 58.46 -16.04 -38.94
C GLY A 413 57.93 -15.32 -40.16
N PHE A 414 58.82 -14.81 -41.02
CA PHE A 414 58.49 -14.08 -42.24
C PHE A 414 57.58 -14.89 -43.18
N HIS A 415 56.26 -14.72 -43.06
CA HIS A 415 55.29 -14.95 -44.12
C HIS A 415 54.19 -13.90 -43.99
N LEU A 416 54.00 -13.12 -45.06
CA LEU A 416 52.86 -12.22 -45.22
C LEU A 416 51.60 -13.08 -45.30
N VAL A 417 50.80 -13.07 -44.24
CA VAL A 417 49.42 -13.56 -44.27
C VAL A 417 48.56 -12.39 -44.76
N ASP A 418 47.75 -12.61 -45.81
CA ASP A 418 46.77 -11.62 -46.28
C ASP A 418 45.82 -11.23 -45.13
N GLU A 419 45.37 -9.97 -45.08
CA GLU A 419 44.48 -9.43 -44.03
C GLU A 419 43.16 -10.23 -43.83
N GLU A 420 42.80 -11.12 -44.78
CA GLU A 420 41.58 -11.94 -44.76
C GLU A 420 41.68 -13.20 -43.86
N ASP A 421 42.88 -13.66 -43.48
CA ASP A 421 43.06 -14.92 -42.72
C ASP A 421 43.15 -14.73 -41.18
N VAL A 422 42.88 -13.51 -40.70
CA VAL A 422 42.88 -13.20 -39.27
C VAL A 422 41.55 -13.61 -38.64
N PRO A 423 41.53 -14.50 -37.62
CA PRO A 423 40.27 -14.93 -37.00
C PRO A 423 39.59 -13.75 -36.29
N ARG A 424 38.52 -13.24 -36.92
CA ARG A 424 37.64 -12.20 -36.38
C ARG A 424 36.33 -12.81 -35.95
N MET A 425 35.92 -12.55 -34.71
CA MET A 425 34.61 -12.95 -34.22
C MET A 425 33.77 -11.71 -33.93
N ARG A 426 32.57 -11.67 -34.51
CA ARG A 426 31.58 -10.62 -34.23
C ARG A 426 30.30 -11.25 -33.73
N TRP A 427 29.82 -10.73 -32.60
CA TRP A 427 28.53 -11.10 -32.05
C TRP A 427 27.68 -9.87 -31.82
N GLN A 428 26.37 -10.03 -32.00
CA GLN A 428 25.42 -8.98 -31.80
C GLN A 428 24.10 -9.53 -31.27
N LYS A 429 23.52 -8.83 -30.29
CA LYS A 429 22.23 -9.19 -29.69
C LYS A 429 21.09 -9.04 -30.71
N PRO A 430 20.16 -10.01 -30.81
CA PRO A 430 19.06 -9.96 -31.78
C PRO A 430 18.24 -8.65 -31.68
N GLY A 431 18.03 -7.97 -32.81
CA GLY A 431 17.27 -6.71 -32.87
C GLY A 431 18.07 -5.45 -32.53
N SER A 432 19.33 -5.58 -32.09
CA SER A 432 20.25 -4.44 -32.12
C SER A 432 20.73 -4.25 -33.57
N PHE A 433 20.58 -3.04 -34.12
CA PHE A 433 21.19 -2.63 -35.40
C PHE A 433 22.42 -1.79 -35.06
N ALA A 434 23.60 -2.38 -35.11
CA ALA A 434 24.87 -1.67 -34.98
C ALA A 434 25.49 -1.69 -36.37
N SER A 435 24.86 -0.99 -37.32
CA SER A 435 25.58 -0.59 -38.52
C SER A 435 26.63 0.42 -38.07
N GLN A 436 27.88 0.17 -38.46
CA GLN A 436 28.97 1.11 -38.31
C GLN A 436 28.54 2.43 -38.99
N GLY A 437 28.31 3.47 -38.20
CA GLY A 437 27.89 4.79 -38.67
C GLY A 437 26.53 5.22 -38.12
N PHE A 438 26.53 6.36 -37.44
CA PHE A 438 25.38 7.12 -36.92
C PHE A 438 24.78 6.69 -35.56
N GLY A 439 25.42 7.15 -34.47
CA GLY A 439 24.77 8.19 -33.65
C GLY A 439 24.43 7.92 -32.18
N SER A 440 24.44 6.70 -31.65
CA SER A 440 23.98 6.50 -30.26
C SER A 440 24.57 5.29 -29.53
N ALA A 441 25.86 5.02 -29.70
CA ALA A 441 26.57 4.00 -28.93
C ALA A 441 27.96 4.46 -28.54
N TRP A 442 28.44 3.99 -27.40
CA TRP A 442 29.83 4.06 -27.00
C TRP A 442 30.46 2.67 -27.10
N SER A 443 31.77 2.63 -27.32
CA SER A 443 32.55 1.40 -27.34
C SER A 443 33.67 1.45 -26.31
N MET A 444 34.07 0.29 -25.83
CA MET A 444 35.23 0.08 -24.99
C MET A 444 36.12 -0.96 -25.65
N THR A 445 37.37 -0.59 -25.88
CA THR A 445 38.39 -1.49 -26.43
C THR A 445 39.26 -2.00 -25.29
N LEU A 446 39.25 -3.32 -25.11
CA LEU A 446 40.05 -4.03 -24.13
C LEU A 446 41.25 -4.68 -24.85
N PRO A 447 42.49 -4.24 -24.58
CA PRO A 447 43.67 -4.91 -25.10
C PRO A 447 43.82 -6.28 -24.43
N LEU A 448 44.02 -7.32 -25.23
CA LEU A 448 44.13 -8.70 -24.77
C LEU A 448 45.61 -9.03 -24.58
N VAL A 449 46.09 -8.82 -23.34
CA VAL A 449 47.48 -9.04 -22.96
C VAL A 449 47.54 -10.23 -22.00
N THR A 450 48.41 -11.20 -22.29
CA THR A 450 48.63 -12.36 -21.40
C THR A 450 49.41 -11.95 -20.15
N SER A 451 49.42 -12.81 -19.13
CA SER A 451 50.26 -12.65 -17.93
C SER A 451 51.76 -12.45 -18.27
N GLY A 452 52.22 -12.97 -19.42
CA GLY A 452 53.57 -12.78 -19.96
C GLY A 452 53.80 -11.46 -20.71
N ARG A 453 52.85 -10.51 -20.66
CA ARG A 453 52.87 -9.21 -21.38
C ARG A 453 52.89 -9.31 -22.90
N GLN A 454 52.38 -10.39 -23.46
CA GLN A 454 52.25 -10.53 -24.91
C GLN A 454 50.85 -10.10 -25.35
N LEU A 455 50.77 -9.21 -26.34
CA LEU A 455 49.52 -8.76 -26.95
C LEU A 455 49.02 -9.81 -27.95
N TYR A 456 47.77 -10.21 -27.83
CA TYR A 456 47.09 -11.18 -28.73
C TYR A 456 45.92 -10.57 -29.48
N GLY A 457 45.71 -9.25 -29.36
CA GLY A 457 44.69 -8.50 -30.08
C GLY A 457 43.79 -7.69 -29.15
N ASN A 458 42.56 -7.41 -29.59
CA ASN A 458 41.65 -6.50 -28.93
C ASN A 458 40.22 -7.05 -28.90
N LEU A 459 39.54 -6.89 -27.76
CA LEU A 459 38.10 -7.08 -27.65
C LEU A 459 37.42 -5.71 -27.60
N ILE A 460 36.61 -5.40 -28.60
CA ILE A 460 35.81 -4.17 -28.68
C ILE A 460 34.38 -4.51 -28.29
N ILE A 461 33.86 -3.87 -27.25
CA ILE A 461 32.50 -4.09 -26.76
C ILE A 461 31.70 -2.81 -26.97
N PHE A 462 30.47 -2.93 -27.46
CA PHE A 462 29.61 -1.80 -27.79
C PHE A 462 28.36 -1.79 -26.91
N ARG A 463 27.96 -0.59 -26.47
CA ARG A 463 26.72 -0.35 -25.76
C ARG A 463 26.07 0.94 -26.24
N ARG A 464 24.78 0.88 -26.53
CA ARG A 464 23.96 2.04 -26.88
C ARG A 464 23.80 2.97 -25.68
N TYR A 465 23.73 4.27 -25.94
CA TYR A 465 23.39 5.23 -24.88
C TYR A 465 21.99 4.91 -24.36
N ALA A 466 21.92 4.59 -23.07
CA ALA A 466 20.69 4.30 -22.36
C ALA A 466 20.59 5.20 -21.13
N ASN A 467 19.36 5.53 -20.72
CA ASN A 467 19.08 6.31 -19.52
C ASN A 467 19.24 5.50 -18.22
N ARG A 468 20.05 4.42 -18.26
CA ARG A 468 20.33 3.50 -17.17
C ARG A 468 21.83 3.32 -17.04
N ASP A 469 22.31 3.37 -15.80
CA ASP A 469 23.71 3.10 -15.49
C ASP A 469 24.12 1.70 -15.96
N LEU A 470 25.42 1.51 -16.22
CA LEU A 470 25.96 0.20 -16.55
C LEU A 470 25.83 -0.71 -15.32
N GLN A 471 25.07 -1.80 -15.44
CA GLN A 471 24.82 -2.73 -14.34
C GLN A 471 25.89 -3.84 -14.31
N LEU A 472 27.16 -3.48 -14.39
CA LEU A 472 28.29 -4.42 -14.40
C LEU A 472 29.55 -3.73 -13.89
N ASP A 473 30.33 -4.42 -13.07
CA ASP A 473 31.62 -3.93 -12.58
C ASP A 473 32.68 -4.03 -13.67
N ILE A 474 33.06 -2.87 -14.23
CA ILE A 474 34.03 -2.76 -15.33
C ILE A 474 35.37 -3.39 -14.95
N ASN A 475 35.76 -3.38 -13.67
CA ASN A 475 37.02 -3.96 -13.23
C ASN A 475 37.09 -5.47 -13.51
N LEU A 476 35.95 -6.17 -13.51
CA LEU A 476 35.92 -7.60 -13.85
C LEU A 476 36.32 -7.84 -15.31
N LEU A 477 35.89 -6.96 -16.21
CA LEU A 477 36.22 -7.03 -17.63
C LEU A 477 37.68 -6.64 -17.90
N THR A 478 38.14 -5.56 -17.29
CA THR A 478 39.47 -4.98 -17.58
C THR A 478 40.63 -5.72 -16.94
N SER A 479 40.38 -6.59 -15.94
CA SER A 479 41.43 -7.34 -15.24
C SER A 479 41.43 -8.83 -15.59
N ALA A 480 40.80 -9.65 -14.74
CA ALA A 480 40.87 -11.10 -14.83
C ALA A 480 40.30 -11.63 -16.15
N PHE A 481 39.19 -11.07 -16.63
CA PHE A 481 38.54 -11.55 -17.84
C PHE A 481 39.39 -11.31 -19.10
N ALA A 482 39.87 -10.08 -19.34
CA ALA A 482 40.70 -9.76 -20.50
C ALA A 482 42.00 -10.59 -20.54
N THR A 483 42.65 -10.77 -19.38
CA THR A 483 43.88 -11.57 -19.26
C THR A 483 43.62 -13.05 -19.57
N THR A 484 42.55 -13.61 -18.99
CA THR A 484 42.19 -15.03 -19.20
C THR A 484 41.75 -15.29 -20.64
N LEU A 485 41.05 -14.34 -21.26
CA LEU A 485 40.69 -14.40 -22.68
C LEU A 485 41.93 -14.39 -23.58
N ALA A 486 42.93 -13.54 -23.28
CA ALA A 486 44.20 -13.55 -24.01
C ALA A 486 44.93 -14.90 -23.90
N GLU A 487 44.93 -15.52 -22.72
CA GLU A 487 45.52 -16.84 -22.50
C GLU A 487 44.76 -17.95 -23.21
N ALA A 488 43.41 -17.89 -23.22
CA ALA A 488 42.58 -18.83 -23.98
C ALA A 488 42.83 -18.74 -25.48
N LEU A 489 42.94 -17.53 -26.01
CA LEU A 489 43.30 -17.30 -27.41
C LEU A 489 44.70 -17.85 -27.71
N HIS A 490 45.69 -17.57 -26.86
CA HIS A 490 47.03 -18.13 -27.02
C HIS A 490 47.02 -19.68 -27.12
N ARG A 491 46.31 -20.37 -26.21
CA ARG A 491 46.23 -21.84 -26.21
C ARG A 491 45.56 -22.38 -27.47
N THR A 492 44.40 -21.83 -27.82
CA THR A 492 43.58 -22.30 -28.95
C THR A 492 44.22 -22.01 -30.31
N THR A 493 45.06 -20.97 -30.41
CA THR A 493 45.77 -20.64 -31.65
C THR A 493 47.02 -21.51 -31.86
N MET A 494 47.64 -22.02 -30.79
CA MET A 494 48.85 -22.88 -30.85
C MET A 494 48.55 -24.35 -31.17
N GLN A 495 47.34 -24.84 -30.90
CA GLN A 495 46.95 -26.23 -31.20
C GLN A 495 46.69 -26.53 -32.68
N ASN A 496 46.45 -25.52 -33.52
CA ASN A 496 46.21 -25.71 -34.96
C ASN A 496 47.48 -25.86 -35.82
N VAL A 497 48.68 -25.89 -35.22
CA VAL A 497 49.95 -26.06 -35.93
C VAL A 497 50.49 -27.47 -35.69
N GLU A 498 49.85 -28.49 -36.27
CA GLU A 498 50.42 -29.85 -36.33
C GLU A 498 51.35 -29.97 -37.55
N PHE A 499 52.65 -30.19 -37.28
CA PHE A 499 53.70 -30.42 -38.29
C PHE A 499 53.38 -31.67 -39.13
N ILE A 500 53.24 -31.53 -40.46
CA ILE A 500 53.33 -32.66 -41.39
C ILE A 500 54.83 -32.93 -41.65
N PRO A 501 55.42 -34.08 -41.25
CA PRO A 501 56.78 -34.40 -41.61
C PRO A 501 56.83 -34.89 -43.07
N ALA A 502 57.75 -34.34 -43.85
CA ALA A 502 58.02 -34.76 -45.22
C ALA A 502 58.45 -36.24 -45.26
N THR A 503 57.72 -37.05 -46.03
CA THR A 503 58.09 -38.44 -46.31
C THR A 503 59.36 -38.49 -47.15
N GLN A 504 60.41 -39.10 -46.60
CA GLN A 504 61.54 -39.59 -47.38
C GLN A 504 61.12 -40.88 -48.09
N ASP A 505 61.28 -40.95 -49.41
CA ASP A 505 61.62 -42.22 -50.08
C ASP A 505 62.51 -41.95 -51.31
N PRO A 506 63.64 -42.67 -51.49
CA PRO A 506 64.65 -42.38 -52.50
C PRO A 506 64.43 -43.21 -53.76
N ALA A 507 64.19 -42.56 -54.90
CA ALA A 507 64.30 -43.20 -56.21
C ALA A 507 64.85 -42.21 -57.24
N LEU A 508 66.17 -42.01 -57.20
CA LEU A 508 66.95 -41.57 -58.35
C LEU A 508 67.45 -42.82 -59.08
N LEU A 509 66.79 -43.20 -60.17
CA LEU A 509 67.41 -43.95 -61.27
C LEU A 509 67.66 -42.94 -62.41
N PRO A 510 68.91 -42.71 -62.83
CA PRO A 510 69.20 -41.85 -63.96
C PRO A 510 69.06 -42.64 -65.27
N ALA A 511 68.36 -42.06 -66.24
CA ALA A 511 68.49 -42.46 -67.63
C ALA A 511 69.54 -41.56 -68.29
N GLN A 512 70.61 -42.14 -68.88
CA GLN A 512 70.84 -42.14 -70.33
C GLN A 512 72.20 -42.78 -70.73
N ALA A 513 72.09 -43.61 -71.78
CA ALA A 513 73.07 -44.10 -72.76
C ALA A 513 74.54 -43.63 -72.69
N VAL A 514 75.50 -44.57 -72.68
CA VAL A 514 76.21 -45.19 -73.82
C VAL A 514 77.07 -46.34 -73.28
#